data_AF-A0A961VY22-F1
#
_entry.id   AF-A0A961VY22-F1
#
_cell.length_a   1.000
_cell.length_b   1.000
_cell.length_c   1.000
_cell.angle_alpha   90.00
_cell.angle_beta   90.00
_cell.angle_gamma   90.00
#
_symmetry.space_group_name_H-M   'P 1'
#
loop_
_entity.id
_entity.type
_entity.pdbx_description
1 polymer ?
#
loop_
_entity_poly.entity_id
_entity_poly.type
_entity_poly.pdbx_seq_one_letter_code
_entity_poly.pdbx_strand_id
1 'polypeptide(L)'
;MPPTKRQERRALRKEGVLDTTAFLNLAAKFIDLANRENQRVPATDLHMAFLWAAARYNAHVAKAVLQVENHEEFVKTMTDEYREMLRQHLADPGLEPASGDA
;
A
#
# COMPACT_ATOMS: atom_id res chain seq x y z
N MET A 1 -22.77 24.91 19.52
CA MET A 1 -22.99 24.47 18.12
C MET A 1 -22.18 23.21 17.88
N PRO A 2 -22.74 22.16 17.27
CA PRO A 2 -21.96 20.99 16.88
C PRO A 2 -20.94 21.36 15.80
N PRO A 3 -19.78 20.68 15.75
CA PRO A 3 -18.75 20.93 14.75
C PRO A 3 -19.24 20.60 13.35
N THR A 4 -18.74 21.32 12.36
CA THR A 4 -19.07 21.07 10.95
C THR A 4 -18.28 19.85 10.41
N LYS A 5 -18.82 19.15 9.40
CA LYS A 5 -18.12 18.04 8.70
C LYS A 5 -16.70 18.36 8.22
N ARG A 6 -16.39 19.65 7.99
CA ARG A 6 -15.02 20.11 7.65
C ARG A 6 -14.11 20.17 8.86
N GLN A 7 -14.62 20.58 10.01
CA GLN A 7 -13.88 20.60 11.29
C GLN A 7 -13.63 19.18 11.80
N GLU A 8 -14.60 18.27 11.67
CA GLU A 8 -14.46 16.85 12.01
C GLU A 8 -13.37 16.16 11.18
N ARG A 9 -13.40 16.31 9.85
CA ARG A 9 -12.33 15.80 8.96
C ARG A 9 -10.95 16.38 9.27
N ARG A 10 -10.88 17.63 9.74
CA ARG A 10 -9.61 18.28 10.09
C ARG A 10 -9.10 17.85 11.47
N ALA A 11 -9.99 17.49 12.39
CA ALA A 11 -9.66 16.92 13.69
C ALA A 11 -9.15 15.47 13.53
N LEU A 12 -9.82 14.63 12.73
CA LEU A 12 -9.38 13.27 12.42
C LEU A 12 -7.99 13.23 11.76
N ARG A 13 -7.71 14.17 10.84
CA ARG A 13 -6.37 14.34 10.26
C ARG A 13 -5.32 14.77 11.30
N LYS A 14 -5.71 15.50 12.35
CA LYS A 14 -4.83 15.91 13.44
C LYS A 14 -4.55 14.75 14.41
N GLU A 15 -5.46 13.80 14.53
CA GLU A 15 -5.32 12.56 15.31
C GLU A 15 -4.57 11.45 14.55
N GLY A 16 -4.13 11.71 13.31
CA GLY A 16 -3.34 10.76 12.53
C GLY A 16 -4.15 9.62 11.92
N VAL A 17 -5.49 9.66 12.00
CA VAL A 17 -6.36 8.66 11.37
C VAL A 17 -6.52 8.98 9.90
N LEU A 18 -5.97 8.13 9.04
CA LEU A 18 -6.21 8.19 7.60
C LEU A 18 -7.60 7.63 7.31
N ASP A 19 -8.50 8.47 6.81
CA ASP A 19 -9.72 7.98 6.16
C ASP A 19 -9.37 7.22 4.86
N THR A 20 -10.32 6.44 4.33
CA THR A 20 -10.09 5.60 3.13
C THR A 20 -9.55 6.41 1.95
N THR A 21 -10.08 7.63 1.73
CA THR A 21 -9.61 8.49 0.63
C THR A 21 -8.18 8.96 0.87
N ALA A 22 -7.83 9.35 2.09
CA ALA A 22 -6.48 9.76 2.45
C ALA A 22 -5.48 8.60 2.35
N PHE A 23 -5.89 7.39 2.73
CA PHE A 23 -5.10 6.18 2.57
C PHE A 23 -4.83 5.87 1.09
N LEU A 24 -5.86 5.85 0.24
CA LEU A 24 -5.69 5.58 -1.19
C LEU A 24 -4.81 6.64 -1.87
N ASN A 25 -4.99 7.92 -1.52
CA ASN A 25 -4.13 9.00 -2.02
C ASN A 25 -2.68 8.86 -1.55
N LEU A 26 -2.44 8.31 -0.35
CA LEU A 26 -1.09 8.04 0.12
C LEU A 26 -0.49 6.85 -0.62
N ALA A 27 -1.24 5.76 -0.81
CA ALA A 27 -0.82 4.60 -1.58
C ALA A 27 -0.44 4.98 -3.03
N ALA A 28 -1.25 5.84 -3.67
CA ALA A 28 -1.01 6.33 -5.02
C ALA A 28 0.35 7.03 -5.17
N LYS A 29 0.85 7.72 -4.14
CA LYS A 29 2.18 8.36 -4.20
C LYS A 29 3.33 7.36 -4.36
N PHE A 30 3.19 6.15 -3.81
CA PHE A 30 4.18 5.10 -4.01
C PHE A 30 4.11 4.52 -5.42
N ILE A 31 2.91 4.41 -5.99
CA ILE A 31 2.70 4.00 -7.39
C ILE A 31 3.30 5.06 -8.32
N ASP A 32 3.07 6.35 -8.06
CA ASP A 32 3.66 7.44 -8.84
C ASP A 32 5.19 7.42 -8.80
N LEU A 33 5.77 7.07 -7.66
CA LEU A 33 7.22 6.88 -7.55
C LEU A 33 7.68 5.70 -8.40
N ALA A 34 7.02 4.54 -8.30
CA ALA A 34 7.34 3.39 -9.13
C ALA A 34 7.22 3.72 -10.63
N ASN A 35 6.17 4.43 -11.05
CA ASN A 35 5.98 4.84 -12.44
C ASN A 35 7.10 5.75 -12.95
N ARG A 36 7.66 6.63 -12.10
CA ARG A 36 8.84 7.43 -12.46
C ARG A 36 10.09 6.58 -12.62
N GLU A 37 10.33 5.63 -11.71
CA GLU A 37 11.51 4.75 -11.78
C GLU A 37 11.42 3.76 -12.95
N ASN A 38 10.22 3.32 -13.32
CA ASN A 38 9.98 2.41 -14.45
C ASN A 38 10.39 3.00 -15.80
N GLN A 39 10.60 4.32 -15.89
CA GLN A 39 11.17 4.96 -17.08
C GLN A 39 12.64 4.61 -17.31
N ARG A 40 13.32 4.08 -16.29
CA ARG A 40 14.78 3.80 -16.29
C ARG A 40 15.12 2.36 -15.90
N VAL A 41 14.23 1.68 -15.19
CA VAL A 41 14.42 0.32 -14.68
C VAL A 41 13.30 -0.57 -15.23
N PRO A 42 13.59 -1.78 -15.73
CA PRO A 42 12.56 -2.71 -16.17
C PRO A 42 11.51 -2.97 -15.08
N ALA A 43 10.23 -3.00 -15.45
CA ALA A 43 9.13 -3.26 -14.52
C ALA A 43 9.30 -4.57 -13.74
N THR A 44 9.88 -5.60 -14.37
CA THR A 44 10.21 -6.91 -13.78
C THR A 44 11.20 -6.83 -12.62
N ASP A 45 12.14 -5.89 -12.68
CA ASP A 45 13.10 -5.68 -11.60
C ASP A 45 12.52 -4.73 -10.54
N LEU A 46 11.80 -3.71 -11.01
CA LEU A 46 11.22 -2.69 -10.15
C LEU A 46 10.18 -3.26 -9.18
N HIS A 47 9.30 -4.17 -9.62
CA HIS A 47 8.31 -4.74 -8.71
C HIS A 47 8.95 -5.59 -7.61
N MET A 48 10.07 -6.28 -7.91
CA MET A 48 10.84 -7.02 -6.91
C MET A 48 11.55 -6.10 -5.92
N ALA A 49 12.09 -4.98 -6.40
CA ALA A 49 12.65 -3.94 -5.53
C ALA A 49 11.57 -3.35 -4.60
N PHE A 50 10.36 -3.14 -5.12
CA PHE A 50 9.22 -2.65 -4.34
C PHE A 50 8.79 -3.64 -3.25
N LEU A 51 8.71 -4.93 -3.57
CA LEU A 51 8.41 -6.01 -2.62
C LEU A 51 9.45 -6.04 -1.48
N TRP A 52 10.73 -5.96 -1.82
CA TRP A 52 11.81 -5.93 -0.83
C TRP A 52 11.75 -4.68 0.07
N ALA A 53 11.49 -3.51 -0.51
CA ALA A 53 11.36 -2.27 0.24
C ALA A 53 10.16 -2.31 1.21
N ALA A 54 9.02 -2.84 0.76
CA ALA A 54 7.84 -3.04 1.60
C ALA A 54 8.14 -3.98 2.78
N ALA A 55 8.83 -5.11 2.54
CA ALA A 55 9.23 -6.02 3.61
C ALA A 55 10.12 -5.35 4.67
N ARG A 56 11.09 -4.53 4.24
CA ARG A 56 11.96 -3.78 5.18
C ARG A 56 11.20 -2.77 6.01
N TYR A 57 10.29 -2.02 5.39
CA TYR A 57 9.48 -1.04 6.12
C TYR A 57 8.55 -1.72 7.13
N ASN A 58 7.88 -2.81 6.72
CA ASN A 58 7.01 -3.58 7.59
C ASN A 58 7.75 -4.21 8.77
N ALA A 59 8.98 -4.71 8.55
CA ALA A 59 9.82 -5.22 9.63
C ALA A 59 10.23 -4.12 10.63
N HIS A 60 10.53 -2.91 10.15
CA HIS A 60 10.79 -1.77 11.02
C HIS A 60 9.55 -1.41 11.86
N VAL A 61 8.36 -1.36 11.23
CA VAL A 61 7.11 -1.08 11.94
C VAL A 61 6.84 -2.14 13.01
N ALA A 62 6.93 -3.42 12.66
CA ALA A 62 6.71 -4.52 13.61
C ALA A 62 7.65 -4.43 14.81
N LYS A 63 8.95 -4.23 14.57
CA LYS A 63 9.97 -4.29 15.62
C LYS A 63 10.09 -3.01 16.44
N ALA A 64 10.12 -1.86 15.78
CA ALA A 64 10.47 -0.58 16.42
C ALA A 64 9.24 0.24 16.81
N VAL A 65 8.15 0.15 16.05
CA VAL A 65 6.94 0.97 16.28
C VAL A 65 5.93 0.22 17.11
N LEU A 66 5.58 -1.01 16.70
CA LEU A 66 4.57 -1.84 17.35
C LEU A 66 5.15 -2.74 18.45
N GLN A 67 6.46 -2.99 18.42
CA GLN A 67 7.16 -3.87 19.36
C GLN A 67 6.49 -5.26 19.47
N VAL A 68 6.14 -5.83 18.32
CA VAL A 68 5.48 -7.14 18.23
C VAL A 68 6.36 -8.22 18.88
N GLU A 69 5.79 -8.99 19.80
CA GLU A 69 6.51 -10.07 20.49
C GLU A 69 6.66 -11.31 19.59
N ASN A 70 5.58 -11.70 18.89
CA ASN A 70 5.58 -12.86 18.00
C ASN A 70 5.72 -12.43 16.52
N HIS A 71 6.96 -12.39 16.03
CA HIS A 71 7.23 -11.97 14.66
C HIS A 71 6.68 -12.93 13.60
N GLU A 72 6.65 -14.25 13.86
CA GLU A 72 6.15 -15.23 12.88
C GLU A 72 4.65 -15.07 12.61
N GLU A 73 3.87 -14.78 13.66
CA GLU A 73 2.44 -14.49 13.53
C GLU A 73 2.18 -13.18 12.76
N PHE A 74 3.01 -12.17 12.99
CA PHE A 74 2.95 -10.93 12.22
C PHE A 74 3.30 -11.16 10.74
N VAL A 75 4.37 -11.91 10.46
CA VAL A 75 4.75 -12.28 9.08
C VAL A 75 3.60 -12.99 8.40
N LYS A 76 3.02 -14.01 9.05
CA LYS A 76 1.87 -14.75 8.52
C LYS A 76 0.72 -13.79 8.16
N THR A 77 0.30 -12.95 9.10
CA THR A 77 -0.76 -11.97 8.89
C THR A 77 -0.47 -11.07 7.70
N MET A 78 0.72 -10.48 7.63
CA MET A 78 1.09 -9.59 6.53
C MET A 78 1.12 -10.29 5.17
N THR A 79 1.61 -11.54 5.12
CA THR A 79 1.63 -12.31 3.87
C THR A 79 0.24 -12.77 3.43
N ASP A 80 -0.66 -13.04 4.39
CA ASP A 80 -2.06 -13.39 4.13
C ASP A 80 -2.79 -12.19 3.51
N GLU A 81 -2.66 -11.01 4.11
CA GLU A 81 -3.23 -9.75 3.59
C GLU A 81 -2.67 -9.39 2.21
N TYR A 82 -1.35 -9.46 2.02
CA TYR A 82 -0.73 -9.18 0.72
C TYR A 82 -1.25 -10.12 -0.37
N ARG A 83 -1.34 -11.41 -0.06
CA ARG A 83 -1.85 -12.43 -0.98
C ARG A 83 -3.29 -12.15 -1.38
N GLU A 84 -4.14 -11.74 -0.44
CA GLU A 84 -5.53 -11.43 -0.73
C GLU A 84 -5.67 -10.15 -1.57
N MET A 85 -4.97 -9.07 -1.21
CA MET A 85 -4.94 -7.84 -2.02
C MET A 85 -4.42 -8.11 -3.44
N LEU A 86 -3.35 -8.91 -3.57
CA LEU A 86 -2.80 -9.26 -4.88
C LEU A 86 -3.80 -10.05 -5.71
N ARG A 87 -4.52 -11.01 -5.12
CA ARG A 87 -5.58 -11.76 -5.82
C ARG A 87 -6.70 -10.83 -6.28
N GLN A 88 -7.14 -9.91 -5.43
CA GLN A 88 -8.20 -8.95 -5.77
C GLN A 88 -7.77 -8.05 -6.93
N HIS A 89 -6.54 -7.54 -6.92
CA HIS A 89 -6.02 -6.72 -8.01
C HIS A 89 -5.80 -7.51 -9.30
N LEU A 90 -5.33 -8.76 -9.23
CA LEU A 90 -5.19 -9.60 -10.42
C LEU A 90 -6.54 -10.00 -11.04
N ALA A 91 -7.61 -9.99 -10.24
CA ALA A 91 -8.97 -10.20 -10.72
C ALA A 91 -9.60 -8.93 -11.31
N ASP A 92 -8.89 -7.79 -11.32
CA ASP A 92 -9.36 -6.54 -11.93
C ASP A 92 -9.41 -6.68 -13.46
N PRO A 93 -10.60 -6.61 -14.09
CA PRO A 93 -10.73 -6.69 -15.54
C PRO A 93 -9.98 -5.57 -16.28
N GLY A 94 -9.70 -4.44 -15.60
CA GLY A 94 -8.93 -3.34 -16.16
C GLY A 94 -7.44 -3.63 -16.37
N LEU A 95 -6.93 -4.77 -15.87
CA LEU A 95 -5.56 -5.23 -16.10
C LEU A 95 -5.44 -6.24 -17.25
N GLU A 96 -6.55 -6.62 -17.89
CA GLU A 96 -6.48 -7.46 -19.09
C GLU A 96 -5.70 -6.72 -20.19
N PRO A 97 -4.72 -7.39 -20.85
CA PRO A 97 -4.08 -6.80 -22.01
C PRO A 97 -5.18 -6.50 -23.05
N ALA A 98 -5.13 -5.31 -23.66
CA ALA A 98 -6.08 -4.94 -24.69
C ALA A 98 -6.18 -6.08 -25.71
N SER A 99 -7.38 -6.64 -25.85
CA SER A 99 -7.64 -7.72 -26.80
C SER A 99 -7.43 -7.21 -28.22
N GLY A 100 -6.30 -7.56 -28.83
CA GLY A 100 -5.86 -7.25 -30.20
C GLY A 100 -4.44 -6.66 -30.18
N ASP A 101 -3.39 -7.32 -30.66
CA ASP A 101 -3.24 -7.95 -31.97
C ASP A 101 -2.43 -9.26 -31.89
N ALA A 102 -2.95 -10.32 -32.50
CA ALA A 102 -2.22 -11.53 -32.88
C ALA A 102 -2.11 -11.57 -34.41
#